data_AF-A0AAU1MQ19-F1
#
_entry.id   AF-A0AAU1MQ19-F1
#
_cell.length_a   1.000
_cell.length_b   1.000
_cell.length_c   1.000
_cell.angle_alpha   90.00
_cell.angle_beta   90.00
_cell.angle_gamma   90.00
#
_symmetry.space_group_name_H-M   'P 1'
#
loop_
_entity.id
_entity.type
_entity.pdbx_description
1 polymer ?
#
loop_
_entity_poly.entity_id
_entity_poly.type
_entity_poly.pdbx_seq_one_letter_code
_entity_poly.pdbx_strand_id
1 'polypeptide(L)'
;MAFFRITRESPLSAAEAWRRMTDWERHGDVVPLTRVRLATPPPTGEGTVFVPRTGVGRLIFDDPMEVVDWAPPYGDSAGRCRLEKRGTFVTGWAEIEVAPYGSGSLVAWREEIRVSPLPRWCDPLLARAGRLVFGRAVKKLLQYGI
;
A
#
# COMPACT_ATOMS: atom_id res chain seq x y z
N MET A 1 17.03 -5.78 -3.02
CA MET A 1 15.65 -5.59 -2.51
C MET A 1 14.74 -5.73 -3.71
N ALA A 2 13.58 -6.34 -3.55
CA ALA A 2 12.62 -6.48 -4.64
C ALA A 2 11.90 -5.16 -4.84
N PHE A 3 11.89 -4.64 -6.06
CA PHE A 3 11.16 -3.43 -6.42
C PHE A 3 10.09 -3.73 -7.46
N PHE A 4 8.89 -3.16 -7.29
CA PHE A 4 7.87 -3.20 -8.31
C PHE A 4 7.01 -1.93 -8.32
N ARG A 5 6.43 -1.67 -9.49
CA ARG A 5 5.47 -0.57 -9.71
C ARG A 5 4.18 -1.09 -10.32
N ILE A 6 3.07 -0.53 -9.85
CA ILE A 6 1.73 -0.73 -10.39
C ILE A 6 1.18 0.65 -10.76
N THR A 7 0.49 0.70 -11.90
CA THR A 7 -0.25 1.88 -12.33
C THR A 7 -1.64 1.45 -12.79
N ARG A 8 -2.65 2.20 -12.37
CA ARG A 8 -4.07 1.95 -12.65
C ARG A 8 -4.79 3.26 -12.90
N GLU A 9 -5.48 3.35 -14.02
CA GLU A 9 -6.51 4.36 -14.22
C GLU A 9 -7.76 3.97 -13.44
N SER A 10 -8.46 4.98 -12.95
CA SER A 10 -9.68 4.85 -12.17
C SER A 10 -10.71 5.88 -12.64
N PRO A 11 -11.99 5.51 -12.77
CA PRO A 11 -13.05 6.50 -13.04
C PRO A 11 -13.35 7.39 -11.82
N LEU A 12 -12.79 7.08 -10.65
CA LEU A 12 -12.96 7.88 -9.44
C LEU A 12 -12.16 9.19 -9.55
N SER A 13 -12.66 10.25 -8.89
CA SER A 13 -11.87 11.47 -8.69
C SER A 13 -10.61 11.18 -7.90
N ALA A 14 -9.58 12.02 -8.04
CA ALA A 14 -8.32 11.85 -7.30
C ALA A 14 -8.54 11.83 -5.78
N ALA A 15 -9.44 12.65 -5.25
CA ALA A 15 -9.78 12.66 -3.82
C ALA A 15 -10.41 11.35 -3.35
N GLU A 16 -11.30 10.77 -4.15
CA GLU A 16 -11.97 9.51 -3.82
C GLU A 16 -11.01 8.31 -3.91
N ALA A 17 -10.23 8.24 -5.00
CA ALA A 17 -9.20 7.22 -5.15
C ALA A 17 -8.15 7.31 -4.05
N TRP A 18 -7.71 8.53 -3.69
CA TRP A 18 -6.81 8.77 -2.56
C TRP A 18 -7.37 8.22 -1.26
N ARG A 19 -8.60 8.62 -0.89
CA ARG A 19 -9.27 8.15 0.32
C ARG A 19 -9.28 6.62 0.42
N ARG A 20 -9.60 5.93 -0.68
CA ARG A 20 -9.63 4.46 -0.73
C ARG A 20 -8.25 3.83 -0.67
N MET A 21 -7.27 4.43 -1.36
CA MET A 21 -5.89 3.96 -1.39
C MET A 21 -5.17 4.15 -0.05
N THR A 22 -5.62 5.09 0.78
CA THR A 22 -5.06 5.35 2.11
C THR A 22 -5.96 4.88 3.26
N ASP A 23 -7.01 4.11 2.95
CA ASP A 23 -7.84 3.44 3.94
C ASP A 23 -7.12 2.16 4.39
N TRP A 24 -6.22 2.30 5.38
CA TRP A 24 -5.31 1.23 5.79
C TRP A 24 -6.01 -0.04 6.23
N GLU A 25 -7.13 0.09 6.95
CA GLU A 25 -7.89 -1.07 7.43
C GLU A 25 -8.46 -1.89 6.27
N ARG A 26 -8.91 -1.23 5.20
CA ARG A 26 -9.42 -1.89 3.97
C ARG A 26 -8.37 -2.68 3.21
N HIS A 27 -7.08 -2.45 3.46
CA HIS A 27 -6.04 -3.28 2.86
C HIS A 27 -6.12 -4.73 3.37
N GLY A 28 -6.60 -4.96 4.59
CA GLY A 28 -6.83 -6.31 5.13
C GLY A 28 -7.93 -7.09 4.40
N ASP A 29 -8.89 -6.41 3.78
CA ASP A 29 -9.98 -7.06 3.04
C ASP A 29 -9.52 -7.56 1.66
N VAL A 30 -8.45 -6.98 1.13
CA VAL A 30 -8.03 -7.18 -0.27
C VAL A 30 -6.69 -7.90 -0.41
N VAL A 31 -5.81 -7.83 0.61
CA VAL A 31 -4.55 -8.56 0.65
C VAL A 31 -4.80 -9.94 1.30
N PRO A 32 -4.49 -11.05 0.59
CA PRO A 32 -4.77 -12.38 1.11
C PRO A 32 -4.07 -12.65 2.45
N LEU A 33 -4.81 -13.26 3.39
CA LEU A 33 -4.27 -13.71 4.68
C LEU A 33 -3.74 -12.58 5.56
N THR A 34 -4.13 -11.34 5.28
CA THR A 34 -3.71 -10.15 6.01
C THR A 34 -4.86 -9.57 6.80
N ARG A 35 -4.60 -9.14 8.03
CA ARG A 35 -5.48 -8.24 8.79
C ARG A 35 -4.69 -6.99 9.15
N VAL A 36 -5.30 -5.82 9.05
CA VAL A 36 -4.64 -4.57 9.41
C VAL A 36 -5.24 -4.05 10.70
N ARG A 37 -4.39 -3.51 11.59
CA ARG A 37 -4.80 -2.76 12.78
C ARG A 37 -4.12 -1.41 12.77
N LEU A 38 -4.86 -0.37 13.12
CA LEU A 38 -4.26 0.94 13.41
C LEU A 38 -3.61 0.91 14.80
N ALA A 39 -2.35 1.35 14.88
CA ALA A 39 -1.65 1.57 16.14
C ALA A 39 -1.74 3.04 16.57
N THR A 40 -1.88 3.97 15.61
CA THR A 40 -2.16 5.38 15.86
C THR A 40 -3.66 5.67 15.64
N PRO A 41 -4.35 6.38 16.55
CA PRO A 41 -5.74 6.78 16.36
C PRO A 41 -5.92 7.74 15.16
N PRO A 42 -7.09 7.75 14.50
CA PRO A 42 -7.41 8.74 13.46
C PRO A 42 -7.37 10.20 13.96
N PRO A 43 -7.20 11.19 13.08
CA PRO A 43 -7.11 11.08 11.62
C PRO A 43 -5.75 10.56 11.13
N THR A 44 -5.73 9.99 9.92
CA THR A 44 -4.48 9.56 9.26
C THR A 44 -3.68 10.76 8.78
N GLY A 45 -2.36 10.68 8.94
CA GLY A 45 -1.36 11.65 8.48
C GLY A 45 0.07 11.13 8.70
N GLU A 46 1.06 12.01 8.56
CA GLU A 46 2.45 11.69 8.95
C GLU A 46 2.53 11.23 10.42
N GLY A 47 3.34 10.21 10.70
CA GLY A 47 3.44 9.54 11.99
C GLY A 47 2.33 8.50 12.26
N THR A 48 1.38 8.30 11.33
CA THR A 48 0.41 7.22 11.49
C THR A 48 1.10 5.87 11.38
N VAL A 49 0.91 5.03 12.38
CA VAL A 49 1.42 3.65 12.40
C VAL A 49 0.25 2.68 12.27
N PHE A 50 0.40 1.72 11.37
CA PHE A 50 -0.53 0.60 11.23
C PHE A 50 0.24 -0.70 11.05
N VAL A 51 -0.38 -1.80 11.48
CA VAL A 51 0.26 -3.11 11.56
C VAL A 51 -0.53 -4.13 10.74
N PRO A 52 -0.18 -4.31 9.46
CA PRO A 52 -0.50 -5.50 8.70
C PRO A 52 0.08 -6.74 9.37
N ARG A 53 -0.82 -7.66 9.73
CA ARG A 53 -0.50 -8.99 10.24
C ARG A 53 -0.85 -10.01 9.16
N THR A 54 0.14 -10.72 8.66
CA THR A 54 -0.02 -11.68 7.56
C THR A 54 0.35 -13.09 8.02
N GLY A 55 -0.47 -14.10 7.68
CA GLY A 55 -0.13 -15.48 8.01
C GLY A 55 -1.28 -16.48 8.06
N VAL A 56 -0.92 -17.75 8.28
CA VAL A 56 -1.84 -18.87 8.48
C VAL A 56 -1.36 -19.75 9.62
N GLY A 57 -2.25 -20.12 10.54
CA GLY A 57 -1.93 -21.00 11.66
C GLY A 57 -0.83 -20.42 12.53
N ARG A 58 0.27 -21.16 12.71
CA ARG A 58 1.42 -20.75 13.52
C ARG A 58 2.41 -19.84 12.78
N LEU A 59 2.26 -19.68 11.46
CA LEU A 59 3.14 -18.86 10.62
C LEU A 59 2.50 -17.49 10.44
N ILE A 60 2.67 -16.61 11.42
CA ILE A 60 2.14 -15.24 11.44
C ILE A 60 3.30 -14.27 11.67
N PHE A 61 3.32 -13.19 10.89
CA PHE A 61 4.26 -12.10 11.09
C PHE A 61 3.56 -10.75 11.03
N ASP A 62 4.08 -9.81 11.80
CA ASP A 62 3.68 -8.41 11.79
C ASP A 62 4.66 -7.60 10.92
N ASP A 63 4.11 -6.72 10.09
CA ASP A 63 4.84 -5.81 9.20
C ASP A 63 4.47 -4.35 9.53
N PRO A 64 4.88 -3.81 10.70
CA PRO A 64 4.49 -2.46 11.10
C PRO A 64 4.97 -1.42 10.07
N MET A 65 4.08 -0.54 9.64
CA MET A 65 4.36 0.53 8.69
C MET A 65 4.06 1.88 9.31
N GLU A 66 4.89 2.86 9.01
CA GLU A 66 4.75 4.26 9.42
C GLU A 66 4.59 5.14 8.19
N VAL A 67 3.60 6.03 8.21
CA VAL A 67 3.48 7.11 7.23
C VAL A 67 4.53 8.17 7.54
N VAL A 68 5.51 8.35 6.66
CA VAL A 68 6.61 9.32 6.85
C VAL A 68 6.54 10.54 5.94
N ASP A 69 5.62 10.52 4.97
CA ASP A 69 5.25 11.68 4.17
C ASP A 69 3.75 11.56 3.84
N TRP A 70 3.05 12.68 3.91
CA TRP A 70 1.61 12.73 3.72
C TRP A 70 1.15 14.06 3.10
N ALA A 71 0.76 13.99 1.84
CA ALA A 71 0.22 15.12 1.09
C ALA A 71 -1.05 14.69 0.34
N PRO A 72 -2.25 14.92 0.87
CA PRO A 72 -3.50 14.65 0.17
C PRO A 72 -3.64 15.46 -1.14
N PRO A 73 -4.39 14.96 -2.14
CA PRO A 73 -4.63 15.72 -3.36
C PRO A 73 -5.46 16.97 -3.09
N TYR A 74 -5.20 18.05 -3.83
CA TYR A 74 -5.95 19.30 -3.74
C TYR A 74 -6.06 19.97 -5.12
N GLY A 75 -7.30 20.18 -5.58
CA GLY A 75 -7.55 20.67 -6.94
C GLY A 75 -6.91 19.73 -7.98
N ASP A 76 -6.04 20.30 -8.82
CA ASP A 76 -5.29 19.55 -9.83
C ASP A 76 -3.98 18.91 -9.31
N SER A 77 -3.63 19.13 -8.03
CA SER A 77 -2.41 18.58 -7.44
C SER A 77 -2.58 17.11 -7.07
N ALA A 78 -1.57 16.31 -7.40
CA ALA A 78 -1.53 14.89 -7.02
C ALA A 78 -1.36 14.71 -5.51
N GLY A 79 -2.05 13.71 -4.97
CA GLY A 79 -1.82 13.22 -3.62
C GLY A 79 -0.62 12.27 -3.58
N ARG A 80 0.19 12.34 -2.53
CA ARG A 80 1.36 11.46 -2.30
C ARG A 80 1.47 11.08 -0.84
N CYS A 81 1.74 9.80 -0.55
CA CYS A 81 2.20 9.38 0.76
C CYS A 81 3.34 8.37 0.65
N ARG A 82 4.21 8.40 1.65
CA ARG A 82 5.33 7.47 1.81
C ARG A 82 5.13 6.65 3.08
N LEU A 83 5.30 5.35 2.94
CA LEU A 83 5.27 4.37 4.01
C LEU A 83 6.66 3.78 4.19
N GLU A 84 7.16 3.72 5.42
CA GLU A 84 8.38 2.99 5.77
C GLU A 84 8.01 1.75 6.59
N LYS A 85 8.55 0.59 6.21
CA LYS A 85 8.33 -0.68 6.91
C LYS A 85 9.31 -0.79 8.06
N ARG A 86 8.79 -0.80 9.28
CA ARG A 86 9.54 -0.83 10.55
C ARG A 86 9.67 -2.25 11.13
N GLY A 87 9.31 -3.27 10.35
CA GLY A 87 9.37 -4.67 10.75
C GLY A 87 10.79 -5.24 10.81
N THR A 88 10.95 -6.39 11.45
CA THR A 88 12.22 -7.15 11.50
C THR A 88 12.36 -8.12 10.34
N PHE A 89 11.24 -8.71 9.89
CA PHE A 89 11.20 -9.65 8.77
C PHE A 89 11.00 -8.96 7.42
N VAL A 90 10.26 -7.86 7.42
CA VAL A 90 9.92 -7.11 6.22
C VAL A 90 10.43 -5.68 6.42
N THR A 91 11.30 -5.24 5.51
CA THR A 91 11.85 -3.89 5.47
C THR A 91 11.73 -3.30 4.08
N GLY A 92 11.97 -2.00 3.95
CA GLY A 92 11.78 -1.24 2.73
C GLY A 92 10.62 -0.26 2.89
N TRP A 93 9.98 0.08 1.79
CA TRP A 93 9.05 1.20 1.72
C TRP A 93 7.97 1.01 0.66
N ALA A 94 6.91 1.80 0.78
CA ALA A 94 5.89 1.92 -0.25
C ALA A 94 5.54 3.39 -0.50
N GLU A 95 5.19 3.73 -1.72
CA GLU A 95 4.66 5.03 -2.10
C GLU A 95 3.36 4.88 -2.84
N ILE A 96 2.41 5.74 -2.49
CA ILE A 96 1.14 5.88 -3.17
C ILE A 96 1.10 7.28 -3.74
N GLU A 97 0.76 7.37 -5.02
CA GLU A 97 0.54 8.63 -5.72
C GLU A 97 -0.80 8.54 -6.45
N VAL A 98 -1.63 9.57 -6.30
CA VAL A 98 -2.93 9.65 -6.96
C VAL A 98 -3.06 11.02 -7.61
N ALA A 99 -3.05 11.06 -8.94
CA ALA A 99 -3.16 12.28 -9.72
C ALA A 99 -4.50 12.34 -10.48
N PRO A 100 -5.08 13.54 -10.69
CA PRO A 100 -6.15 13.72 -11.66
C PRO A 100 -5.72 13.26 -13.06
N TYR A 101 -6.61 12.58 -13.78
CA TYR A 101 -6.33 12.10 -15.14
C TYR A 101 -7.62 11.97 -15.95
N GLY A 102 -7.78 12.82 -16.97
CA GLY A 102 -9.02 12.93 -17.74
C GLY A 102 -10.21 13.26 -16.82
N SER A 103 -11.29 12.47 -16.92
CA SER A 103 -12.45 12.60 -16.02
C SER A 103 -12.32 11.85 -14.69
N GLY A 104 -11.18 11.20 -14.44
CA GLY A 104 -10.94 10.36 -13.27
C GLY A 104 -9.56 10.59 -12.67
N SER A 105 -8.86 9.51 -12.34
CA SER A 105 -7.54 9.56 -11.71
C SER A 105 -6.59 8.47 -12.18
N LEU A 106 -5.29 8.74 -12.04
CA LEU A 106 -4.21 7.80 -12.23
C LEU A 106 -3.59 7.49 -10.87
N VAL A 107 -3.66 6.22 -10.47
CA VAL A 107 -3.05 5.71 -9.24
C VAL A 107 -1.73 5.02 -9.58
N ALA A 108 -0.66 5.41 -8.88
CA ALA A 108 0.62 4.72 -8.92
C ALA A 108 0.97 4.20 -7.52
N TRP A 109 1.36 2.93 -7.47
CA TRP A 109 1.93 2.27 -6.30
C TRP A 109 3.36 1.87 -6.62
N ARG A 110 4.32 2.25 -5.78
CA ARG A 110 5.72 1.82 -5.87
C ARG A 110 6.07 1.13 -4.57
N GLU A 111 6.72 -0.02 -4.65
CA GLU A 111 7.12 -0.79 -3.48
C GLU A 111 8.57 -1.21 -3.62
N GLU A 112 9.36 -0.97 -2.58
CA GLU A 112 10.60 -1.69 -2.34
C GLU A 112 10.43 -2.56 -1.11
N ILE A 113 10.70 -3.85 -1.25
CA ILE A 113 10.51 -4.81 -0.17
C ILE A 113 11.71 -5.74 -0.06
N ARG A 114 12.13 -5.99 1.18
CA ARG A 114 13.08 -7.03 1.54
C ARG A 114 12.44 -7.93 2.58
N VAL A 115 12.45 -9.22 2.30
CA VAL A 115 12.02 -10.24 3.25
C VAL A 115 13.27 -10.93 3.77
N SER A 116 13.64 -10.68 5.03
CA SER A 116 14.92 -11.11 5.62
C SER A 116 15.20 -12.61 5.49
N PRO A 117 14.22 -13.52 5.69
CA PRO A 117 14.42 -14.96 5.49
C PRO A 117 14.67 -15.38 4.03
N LEU A 118 14.37 -14.53 3.04
CA LEU A 118 14.50 -14.89 1.62
C LEU A 118 15.89 -14.48 1.07
N PRO A 119 16.61 -15.40 0.40
CA PRO A 119 17.83 -15.05 -0.31
C PRO A 119 17.63 -13.96 -1.37
N ARG A 120 18.65 -13.13 -1.63
CA ARG A 120 18.58 -12.03 -2.62
C ARG A 120 18.26 -12.47 -4.04
N TRP A 121 18.63 -13.68 -4.44
CA TRP A 121 18.30 -14.21 -5.76
C TRP A 121 16.80 -14.48 -5.94
N CYS A 122 16.01 -14.52 -4.86
CA CYS A 122 14.55 -14.56 -4.92
C CYS A 122 13.92 -13.19 -5.23
N ASP A 123 14.66 -12.08 -5.16
CA ASP A 123 14.13 -10.72 -5.30
C ASP A 123 13.31 -10.53 -6.60
N PRO A 124 13.70 -11.06 -7.79
CA PRO A 124 12.88 -10.94 -9.01
C PRO A 124 11.54 -11.68 -8.92
N LEU A 125 11.53 -12.87 -8.30
CA LEU A 125 10.30 -13.64 -8.08
C LEU A 125 9.40 -12.92 -7.07
N LEU A 126 9.99 -12.40 -5.99
CA LEU A 126 9.29 -11.60 -4.99
C LEU A 126 8.67 -10.35 -5.61
N ALA A 127 9.40 -9.63 -6.47
CA ALA A 127 8.89 -8.46 -7.19
C ALA A 127 7.70 -8.83 -8.09
N ARG A 128 7.78 -9.95 -8.81
CA ARG A 128 6.69 -10.42 -9.69
C ARG A 128 5.46 -10.85 -8.88
N ALA A 129 5.66 -11.59 -7.79
CA ALA A 129 4.58 -11.99 -6.89
C ALA A 129 3.92 -10.77 -6.23
N GLY A 130 4.72 -9.84 -5.70
CA GLY A 130 4.26 -8.58 -5.13
C GLY A 130 3.42 -7.78 -6.12
N ARG A 131 3.93 -7.56 -7.34
CA ARG A 131 3.18 -6.87 -8.40
C ARG A 131 1.82 -7.49 -8.70
N LEU A 132 1.71 -8.83 -8.66
CA LEU A 132 0.45 -9.54 -8.90
C LEU A 132 -0.52 -9.45 -7.72
N VAL A 133 -0.03 -9.52 -6.48
CA VAL A 133 -0.86 -9.42 -5.27
C VAL A 133 -1.33 -7.98 -5.07
N PHE A 134 -0.40 -7.03 -4.99
CA PHE A 134 -0.73 -5.61 -4.82
C PHE A 134 -1.47 -5.04 -6.03
N GLY A 135 -1.21 -5.54 -7.24
CA GLY A 135 -1.98 -5.14 -8.41
C GLY A 135 -3.45 -5.54 -8.34
N ARG A 136 -3.77 -6.65 -7.65
CA ARG A 136 -5.16 -7.04 -7.33
C ARG A 136 -5.71 -6.23 -6.15
N ALA A 137 -4.91 -5.98 -5.13
CA ALA A 137 -5.30 -5.18 -3.97
C ALA A 137 -5.71 -3.75 -4.40
N VAL A 138 -4.84 -3.05 -5.15
CA VAL A 138 -5.13 -1.73 -5.73
C VAL A 138 -6.41 -1.75 -6.54
N LYS A 139 -6.60 -2.75 -7.41
CA LYS A 139 -7.83 -2.87 -8.20
C LYS A 139 -9.07 -2.99 -7.29
N LYS A 140 -9.03 -3.83 -6.27
CA LYS A 140 -10.16 -4.02 -5.34
C LYS A 140 -10.42 -2.78 -4.49
N LEU A 141 -9.37 -2.10 -4.02
CA LEU A 141 -9.49 -0.83 -3.30
C LEU A 141 -10.19 0.24 -4.13
N LEU A 142 -9.91 0.29 -5.43
CA LEU A 142 -10.58 1.25 -6.32
C LEU A 142 -12.01 0.85 -6.69
N GLN A 143 -12.46 -0.36 -6.32
CA GLN A 143 -13.78 -0.88 -6.70
C GLN A 143 -14.78 -1.00 -5.54
N TYR A 144 -14.34 -1.01 -4.28
CA TYR A 144 -15.28 -1.17 -3.15
C TYR A 144 -16.14 0.07 -2.91
N GLY A 145 -17.37 -0.09 -2.45
CA GLY A 145 -18.28 1.03 -2.17
C GLY A 145 -18.80 1.72 -3.44
N ILE A 146 -18.85 0.99 -4.55
CA ILE A 146 -19.64 1.31 -5.75
C ILE A 146 -20.90 0.45 -5.72
#